data_AF-A0A2J5HFM3-F1
#
_entry.id   AF-A0A2J5HFM3-F1
#
_cell.length_a   1.000
_cell.length_b   1.000
_cell.length_c   1.000
_cell.angle_alpha   90.00
_cell.angle_beta   90.00
_cell.angle_gamma   90.00
#
_symmetry.space_group_name_H-M   'P 1'
#
loop_
_entity.id
_entity.type
_entity.pdbx_description
1 polymer ?
#
loop_
_entity_poly.entity_id
_entity_poly.type
_entity_poly.pdbx_seq_one_letter_code
_entity_poly.pdbx_strand_id
1 'polypeptide(L)'
;MGFKRGLNLFRKTMSGEKIYEGVFAVHKPQGVTSADVIRTLQHHFNPSETFRPWLETERARRNRESQFQRRRRRTQRLDVKIGHGGTLDPLATGVLVTGVGKGTKHLNDFLGCTKTYETVVLFGAETDTYDKLGKVVRRAPYEHITREAVEAALEQFRGKIMQRPPIFSALKVQGKKLYEYAREGKEPPIEIKERPVEVSDLRVLEWYAPGTHDYQWPAEEAPEEEKAVAEKLLDAQPTTASSTAENGAQGKAEEQEGASSMKRKSPPPAGDEGSEPGKKQKVSAEGDAVPTQTEESSSSPSKTAAADAAPESIPAEEKKEEEKEVKAEEKEEKEEKPATSQPAAVKITMTVSSGFYVRSLAHDLGKALGSCGLMSALIRTRQADFELQEDKIVEYKDLEAGEEVWGPKVQRFLEQWEEKRVAGLKKGSRSPSPS
;
A
#
# COMPACT_ATOMS: atom_id res chain seq x y z
N MET A 1 22.88 20.54 46.40
CA MET A 1 21.65 20.77 45.61
C MET A 1 21.70 19.91 44.35
N GLY A 2 20.74 19.00 44.14
CA GLY A 2 20.69 18.18 42.92
C GLY A 2 19.95 18.91 41.79
N PHE A 3 20.61 19.14 40.65
CA PHE A 3 19.96 19.69 39.46
C PHE A 3 18.93 18.68 38.91
N LYS A 4 17.65 18.87 39.26
CA LYS A 4 16.54 18.25 38.51
C LYS A 4 16.50 18.87 37.11
N ARG A 5 17.33 18.35 36.20
CA ARG A 5 17.12 18.54 34.76
C ARG A 5 15.78 17.90 34.41
N GLY A 6 14.72 18.71 34.38
CA GLY A 6 13.46 18.29 33.78
C GLY A 6 13.73 17.80 32.37
N LEU A 7 13.19 16.64 32.00
CA LEU A 7 13.16 16.26 30.59
C LEU A 7 12.28 17.28 29.87
N ASN A 8 12.91 18.22 29.16
CA ASN A 8 12.24 18.94 28.09
C ASN A 8 11.81 17.87 27.07
N LEU A 9 10.53 17.47 27.11
CA LEU A 9 9.95 16.50 26.18
C LEU A 9 10.23 16.89 24.72
N PHE A 10 10.20 18.20 24.46
CA PHE A 10 10.36 18.75 23.13
C PHE A 10 11.73 19.38 22.94
N ARG A 11 12.32 19.12 21.77
CA ARG A 11 13.49 19.86 21.32
C ARG A 11 13.07 21.29 21.01
N LYS A 12 13.90 22.26 21.38
CA LYS A 12 13.70 23.68 21.04
C LYS A 12 14.81 24.19 20.12
N THR A 13 14.54 25.26 19.39
CA THR A 13 15.54 26.07 18.67
C THR A 13 16.41 26.86 19.66
N MET A 14 17.43 27.57 19.16
CA MET A 14 18.20 28.53 19.97
C MET A 14 17.33 29.71 20.45
N SER A 15 16.31 30.07 19.67
CA SER A 15 15.26 31.06 19.95
C SER A 15 14.17 30.55 20.92
N GLY A 16 14.18 29.26 21.27
CA GLY A 16 13.22 28.66 22.20
C GLY A 16 11.90 28.18 21.59
N GLU A 17 11.72 28.33 20.27
CA GLU A 17 10.58 27.78 19.51
C GLU A 17 10.57 26.25 19.60
N LYS A 18 9.37 25.66 19.52
CA LYS A 18 9.16 24.21 19.61
C LYS A 18 9.48 23.53 18.28
N ILE A 19 10.25 22.45 18.30
CA ILE A 19 10.55 21.65 17.12
C ILE A 19 9.71 20.38 17.18
N TYR A 20 8.71 20.29 16.30
CA TYR A 20 7.83 19.14 16.18
C TYR A 20 8.51 17.97 15.46
N GLU A 21 8.66 16.84 16.16
CA GLU A 21 9.19 15.58 15.64
C GLU A 21 8.44 14.43 16.32
N GLY A 22 8.00 13.41 15.57
CA GLY A 22 7.20 12.32 16.15
C GLY A 22 6.49 11.46 15.10
N VAL A 23 5.53 10.64 15.51
CA VAL A 23 4.74 9.76 14.62
C VAL A 23 3.24 10.08 14.78
N PHE A 24 2.53 10.10 13.66
CA PHE A 24 1.10 10.34 13.54
C PHE A 24 0.51 9.41 12.44
N ALA A 25 -0.79 9.46 12.21
CA ALA A 25 -1.44 8.71 11.13
C ALA A 25 -2.04 9.65 10.08
N VAL A 26 -1.99 9.22 8.81
CA VAL A 26 -2.61 9.89 7.67
C VAL A 26 -3.61 8.93 7.03
N HIS A 27 -4.79 9.44 6.65
CA HIS A 27 -5.73 8.70 5.81
C HIS A 27 -5.22 8.76 4.39
N LYS A 28 -4.61 7.67 3.92
CA LYS A 28 -4.25 7.51 2.51
C LYS A 28 -5.54 7.34 1.69
N PRO A 29 -5.81 8.19 0.68
CA PRO A 29 -6.90 7.98 -0.27
C PRO A 29 -6.59 6.87 -1.28
N GLN A 30 -7.62 6.42 -2.00
CA GLN A 30 -7.49 5.46 -3.10
C GLN A 30 -6.71 6.09 -4.29
N GLY A 31 -6.03 5.26 -5.09
CA GLY A 31 -5.28 5.67 -6.29
C GLY A 31 -3.87 6.22 -6.02
N VAL A 32 -3.71 7.03 -4.97
CA VAL A 32 -2.40 7.58 -4.54
C VAL A 32 -1.47 6.46 -4.05
N THR A 33 -0.14 6.55 -4.26
CA THR A 33 0.80 5.57 -3.67
C THR A 33 1.27 5.99 -2.27
N SER A 34 1.73 5.04 -1.46
CA SER A 34 2.31 5.35 -0.13
C SER A 34 3.50 6.32 -0.18
N ALA A 35 4.24 6.37 -1.31
CA ALA A 35 5.34 7.31 -1.50
C ALA A 35 4.84 8.71 -1.86
N ASP A 36 3.72 8.81 -2.56
CA ASP A 36 3.17 10.10 -2.98
C ASP A 36 2.45 10.82 -1.84
N VAL A 37 1.89 10.09 -0.86
CA VAL A 37 1.47 10.68 0.43
C VAL A 37 2.63 11.43 1.10
N ILE A 38 3.85 10.87 1.07
CA ILE A 38 5.04 11.54 1.61
C ILE A 38 5.36 12.82 0.82
N ARG A 39 5.18 12.82 -0.51
CA ARG A 39 5.35 14.03 -1.34
C ARG A 39 4.29 15.09 -1.04
N THR A 40 3.02 14.70 -0.90
CA THR A 40 1.92 15.61 -0.50
C THR A 40 2.24 16.26 0.83
N LEU A 41 2.57 15.49 1.86
CA LEU A 41 2.95 16.04 3.17
C LEU A 41 4.16 16.98 3.07
N GLN A 42 5.18 16.64 2.28
CA GLN A 42 6.32 17.54 2.06
C GLN A 42 5.93 18.82 1.32
N HIS A 43 4.94 18.79 0.41
CA HIS A 43 4.43 19.98 -0.26
C HIS A 43 3.81 20.98 0.73
N HIS A 44 3.00 20.52 1.69
CA HIS A 44 2.40 21.38 2.73
C HIS A 44 3.38 21.72 3.86
N PHE A 45 4.22 20.78 4.30
CA PHE A 45 5.10 20.97 5.46
C PHE A 45 6.37 21.80 5.15
N ASN A 46 6.87 21.78 3.90
CA ASN A 46 8.06 22.56 3.52
C ASN A 46 7.91 24.10 3.63
N PRO A 47 6.80 24.72 3.19
CA PRO A 47 6.58 26.16 3.37
C PRO A 47 6.07 26.54 4.77
N SER A 48 5.60 25.57 5.56
CA SER A 48 4.84 25.81 6.80
C SER A 48 5.59 26.52 7.93
N GLU A 49 4.86 27.28 8.74
CA GLU A 49 5.40 27.83 9.99
C GLU A 49 5.66 26.73 11.03
N THR A 50 4.77 25.74 11.12
CA THR A 50 4.84 24.57 12.01
C THR A 50 6.17 23.84 11.91
N PHE A 51 6.73 23.70 10.70
CA PHE A 51 8.02 23.02 10.48
C PHE A 51 9.18 23.95 10.13
N ARG A 52 8.98 25.28 10.01
CA ARG A 52 10.06 26.27 9.88
C ARG A 52 11.15 26.11 10.96
N PRO A 53 10.85 25.97 12.27
CA PRO A 53 11.85 25.70 13.32
C PRO A 53 12.69 24.43 13.09
N TRP A 54 12.11 23.40 12.46
CA TRP A 54 12.82 22.16 12.09
C TRP A 54 13.77 22.40 10.92
N LEU A 55 13.28 23.06 9.86
CA LEU A 55 14.04 23.39 8.65
C LEU A 55 15.21 24.32 8.93
N GLU A 56 15.03 25.34 9.77
CA GLU A 56 16.11 26.23 10.22
C GLU A 56 17.18 25.48 11.03
N THR A 57 16.76 24.60 11.95
CA THR A 57 17.67 23.77 12.75
C THR A 57 18.49 22.80 11.88
N GLU A 58 17.88 22.20 10.86
CA GLU A 58 18.54 21.35 9.86
C GLU A 58 19.48 22.17 8.96
N ARG A 59 19.07 23.36 8.51
CA ARG A 59 19.91 24.32 7.74
C ARG A 59 21.15 24.72 8.53
N ALA A 60 20.97 25.09 9.81
CA ALA A 60 22.05 25.44 10.72
C ALA A 60 23.00 24.26 10.97
N ARG A 61 22.52 23.00 10.96
CA ARG A 61 23.40 21.83 10.99
C ARG A 61 24.17 21.67 9.68
N ARG A 62 23.52 21.70 8.52
CA ARG A 62 24.18 21.58 7.20
C ARG A 62 25.26 22.67 7.00
N ASN A 63 25.02 23.88 7.51
CA ASN A 63 26.02 24.97 7.50
C ASN A 63 27.24 24.71 8.40
N ARG A 64 27.19 23.77 9.35
CA ARG A 64 28.33 23.33 10.19
C ARG A 64 28.98 22.03 9.69
N GLU A 65 28.44 21.39 8.66
CA GLU A 65 29.01 20.18 8.06
C GLU A 65 30.28 20.50 7.24
N SER A 66 31.20 19.53 7.17
CA SER A 66 32.52 19.72 6.53
C SER A 66 32.41 19.86 5.00
N GLN A 67 33.45 20.39 4.34
CA GLN A 67 33.44 20.59 2.87
C GLN A 67 33.12 19.31 2.09
N PHE A 68 33.60 18.14 2.54
CA PHE A 68 33.26 16.84 1.96
C PHE A 68 31.78 16.49 2.12
N GLN A 69 31.21 16.70 3.31
CA GLN A 69 29.79 16.46 3.58
C GLN A 69 28.89 17.41 2.78
N ARG A 70 29.24 18.70 2.72
CA ARG A 70 28.58 19.70 1.88
C ARG A 70 28.62 19.31 0.39
N ARG A 71 29.79 18.92 -0.13
CA ARG A 71 29.94 18.46 -1.53
C ARG A 71 29.05 17.25 -1.83
N ARG A 72 28.97 16.26 -0.94
CA ARG A 72 28.09 15.09 -1.08
C ARG A 72 26.59 15.44 -1.06
N ARG A 73 26.20 16.55 -0.44
CA ARG A 73 24.80 17.00 -0.34
C ARG A 73 24.44 18.20 -1.22
N ARG A 74 25.34 18.67 -2.10
CA ARG A 74 25.12 19.87 -2.94
C ARG A 74 23.85 19.78 -3.82
N THR A 75 23.46 18.57 -4.22
CA THR A 75 22.26 18.29 -5.03
C THR A 75 21.03 17.92 -4.19
N GLN A 76 21.15 17.81 -2.86
CA GLN A 76 20.05 17.39 -1.99
C GLN A 76 19.31 18.62 -1.44
N ARG A 77 18.04 18.73 -1.82
CA ARG A 77 17.09 19.71 -1.26
C ARG A 77 17.01 19.63 0.27
N LEU A 78 16.51 20.70 0.86
CA LEU A 78 16.22 20.81 2.29
C LEU A 78 14.71 20.74 2.47
N ASP A 79 14.20 19.51 2.42
CA ASP A 79 12.79 19.22 2.69
C ASP A 79 12.63 18.67 4.12
N VAL A 80 11.43 18.81 4.70
CA VAL A 80 11.07 18.20 5.98
C VAL A 80 11.24 16.68 5.87
N LYS A 81 11.93 16.07 6.83
CA LYS A 81 12.21 14.63 6.78
C LYS A 81 10.98 13.83 7.23
N ILE A 82 10.30 13.18 6.29
CA ILE A 82 9.11 12.35 6.52
C ILE A 82 9.34 10.92 5.99
N GLY A 83 8.62 9.93 6.52
CA GLY A 83 8.55 8.56 5.99
C GLY A 83 7.35 7.80 6.56
N HIS A 84 7.02 6.61 6.03
CA HIS A 84 5.89 5.79 6.47
C HIS A 84 6.31 4.46 7.13
N GLY A 85 5.49 3.95 8.05
CA GLY A 85 5.73 2.77 8.88
C GLY A 85 5.14 1.48 8.31
N GLY A 86 5.11 1.35 6.99
CA GLY A 86 4.52 0.20 6.29
C GLY A 86 3.72 0.64 5.07
N THR A 87 4.01 0.05 3.92
CA THR A 87 3.32 0.34 2.66
C THR A 87 1.83 -0.02 2.75
N LEU A 88 1.03 0.67 1.96
CA LEU A 88 -0.31 0.28 1.55
C LEU A 88 -0.40 0.41 0.02
N ASP A 89 -1.07 -0.56 -0.63
CA ASP A 89 -1.19 -0.64 -2.09
C ASP A 89 -1.95 0.56 -2.69
N PRO A 90 -1.79 0.89 -3.99
CA PRO A 90 -2.42 2.07 -4.59
C PRO A 90 -3.94 2.06 -4.51
N LEU A 91 -4.60 0.94 -4.82
CA LEU A 91 -6.06 0.80 -4.72
C LEU A 91 -6.63 0.84 -3.29
N ALA A 92 -5.78 0.77 -2.27
CA ALA A 92 -6.20 0.62 -0.89
C ALA A 92 -6.24 1.95 -0.15
N THR A 93 -7.17 2.12 0.80
CA THR A 93 -7.38 3.35 1.59
C THR A 93 -7.12 3.11 3.08
N GLY A 94 -7.02 4.18 3.88
CA GLY A 94 -7.02 4.09 5.35
C GLY A 94 -5.67 4.44 5.98
N VAL A 95 -5.39 3.86 7.15
CA VAL A 95 -4.30 4.26 8.06
C VAL A 95 -2.92 4.06 7.44
N LEU A 96 -2.20 5.16 7.20
CA LEU A 96 -0.77 5.19 6.90
C LEU A 96 0.00 5.86 8.05
N VAL A 97 0.60 5.04 8.92
CA VAL A 97 1.46 5.51 10.01
C VAL A 97 2.67 6.24 9.42
N THR A 98 2.89 7.48 9.85
CA THR A 98 3.80 8.43 9.23
C THR A 98 4.64 9.15 10.29
N GLY A 99 5.95 9.28 10.07
CA GLY A 99 6.91 9.81 11.04
C GLY A 99 7.69 11.00 10.51
N VAL A 100 7.86 12.03 11.34
CA VAL A 100 8.55 13.29 11.02
C VAL A 100 9.81 13.46 11.86
N GLY A 101 10.91 13.89 11.24
CA GLY A 101 12.19 14.19 11.92
C GLY A 101 12.80 12.96 12.60
N LYS A 102 12.93 13.00 13.92
CA LYS A 102 13.28 11.83 14.75
C LYS A 102 12.23 10.70 14.67
N GLY A 103 10.96 11.01 14.46
CA GLY A 103 9.88 10.01 14.39
C GLY A 103 10.10 8.97 13.30
N THR A 104 10.82 9.31 12.22
CA THR A 104 11.19 8.32 11.19
C THR A 104 12.01 7.14 11.73
N LYS A 105 12.64 7.27 12.91
CA LYS A 105 13.45 6.20 13.52
C LYS A 105 12.60 5.09 14.14
N HIS A 106 11.34 5.39 14.45
CA HIS A 106 10.37 4.48 15.06
C HIS A 106 9.48 3.77 14.04
N LEU A 107 9.63 4.07 12.74
CA LEU A 107 8.79 3.50 11.69
C LEU A 107 8.98 1.99 11.51
N ASN A 108 10.15 1.45 11.89
CA ASN A 108 10.38 0.01 11.90
C ASN A 108 9.51 -0.70 12.95
N ASP A 109 9.27 -0.06 14.09
CA ASP A 109 8.47 -0.58 15.21
C ASP A 109 7.05 -0.93 14.70
N PHE A 110 6.48 -0.07 13.85
CA PHE A 110 5.14 -0.23 13.24
C PHE A 110 5.06 -1.26 12.11
N LEU A 111 6.19 -1.71 11.54
CA LEU A 111 6.18 -2.77 10.53
C LEU A 111 5.72 -4.10 11.16
N GLY A 112 6.24 -4.42 12.35
CA GLY A 112 5.97 -5.64 13.11
C GLY A 112 4.58 -5.70 13.76
N CYS A 113 3.93 -4.55 13.99
CA CYS A 113 2.63 -4.49 14.65
C CYS A 113 1.50 -5.20 13.87
N THR A 114 0.46 -5.64 14.58
CA THR A 114 -0.78 -6.11 13.96
C THR A 114 -1.50 -4.97 13.22
N LYS A 115 -2.30 -5.36 12.23
CA LYS A 115 -3.04 -4.47 11.32
C LYS A 115 -4.44 -5.03 11.13
N THR A 116 -5.45 -4.17 11.07
CA THR A 116 -6.83 -4.57 10.78
C THR A 116 -7.22 -4.01 9.42
N TYR A 117 -7.84 -4.86 8.60
CA TYR A 117 -8.28 -4.55 7.26
C TYR A 117 -9.74 -4.93 7.06
N GLU A 118 -10.47 -4.11 6.31
CA GLU A 118 -11.69 -4.52 5.62
C GLU A 118 -11.37 -4.64 4.14
N THR A 119 -11.78 -5.74 3.50
CA THR A 119 -11.53 -5.99 2.08
C THR A 119 -12.78 -6.54 1.41
N VAL A 120 -12.93 -6.29 0.11
CA VAL A 120 -13.95 -6.92 -0.73
C VAL A 120 -13.28 -7.88 -1.70
N VAL A 121 -13.67 -9.14 -1.64
CA VAL A 121 -13.29 -10.18 -2.61
C VAL A 121 -14.42 -10.33 -3.61
N LEU A 122 -14.08 -10.32 -4.90
CA LEU A 122 -14.98 -10.55 -6.03
C LEU A 122 -14.59 -11.87 -6.69
N PHE A 123 -15.55 -12.77 -6.89
CA PHE A 123 -15.28 -14.14 -7.35
C PHE A 123 -15.33 -14.31 -8.88
N GLY A 124 -14.99 -15.50 -9.38
CA GLY A 124 -15.15 -15.89 -10.79
C GLY A 124 -14.08 -15.38 -11.77
N ALA A 125 -13.19 -14.48 -11.35
CA ALA A 125 -12.01 -14.09 -12.12
C ALA A 125 -10.78 -13.82 -11.23
N GLU A 126 -9.60 -13.99 -11.82
CA GLU A 126 -8.29 -13.85 -11.20
C GLU A 126 -7.41 -12.95 -12.07
N THR A 127 -6.57 -12.13 -11.45
CA THR A 127 -5.72 -11.14 -12.13
C THR A 127 -4.25 -11.32 -11.79
N ASP A 128 -3.34 -10.84 -12.65
CA ASP A 128 -1.89 -10.89 -12.42
C ASP A 128 -1.49 -10.29 -11.05
N THR A 129 -2.06 -9.15 -10.66
CA THR A 129 -1.79 -8.51 -9.36
C THR A 129 -2.55 -9.10 -8.17
N TYR A 130 -3.47 -10.05 -8.38
CA TYR A 130 -4.53 -10.48 -7.44
C TYR A 130 -5.45 -9.32 -6.95
N ASP A 131 -5.48 -8.19 -7.67
CA ASP A 131 -6.40 -7.08 -7.39
C ASP A 131 -6.97 -6.46 -8.68
N LYS A 132 -7.98 -5.60 -8.54
CA LYS A 132 -8.71 -5.02 -9.68
C LYS A 132 -7.94 -3.98 -10.52
N LEU A 133 -6.65 -3.71 -10.23
CA LEU A 133 -5.76 -2.93 -11.11
C LEU A 133 -4.90 -3.83 -12.01
N GLY A 134 -4.99 -5.14 -11.86
CA GLY A 134 -4.34 -6.12 -12.72
C GLY A 134 -5.14 -6.44 -13.98
N LYS A 135 -4.53 -7.22 -14.87
CA LYS A 135 -5.20 -7.83 -16.02
C LYS A 135 -5.78 -9.18 -15.65
N VAL A 136 -6.92 -9.55 -16.21
CA VAL A 136 -7.52 -10.88 -16.01
C VAL A 136 -6.64 -11.94 -16.68
N VAL A 137 -6.16 -12.90 -15.88
CA VAL A 137 -5.37 -14.04 -16.35
C VAL A 137 -6.18 -15.33 -16.42
N ARG A 138 -7.22 -15.45 -15.59
CA ARG A 138 -8.09 -16.63 -15.53
C ARG A 138 -9.51 -16.28 -15.10
N ARG A 139 -10.47 -17.08 -15.55
CA ARG A 139 -11.90 -17.05 -15.19
C ARG A 139 -12.34 -18.45 -14.80
N ALA A 140 -13.31 -18.56 -13.89
CA ALA A 140 -13.84 -19.83 -13.40
C ALA A 140 -15.33 -19.71 -13.06
N PRO A 141 -16.10 -20.82 -13.05
CA PRO A 141 -17.48 -20.82 -12.56
C PRO A 141 -17.58 -20.25 -11.13
N TYR A 142 -18.69 -19.58 -10.84
CA TYR A 142 -18.92 -18.85 -9.58
C TYR A 142 -20.36 -18.96 -9.07
N GLU A 143 -21.24 -19.58 -9.85
CA GLU A 143 -22.67 -19.75 -9.60
C GLU A 143 -22.97 -20.65 -8.39
N HIS A 144 -22.00 -21.47 -7.98
CA HIS A 144 -22.06 -22.34 -6.81
C HIS A 144 -21.58 -21.68 -5.50
N ILE A 145 -21.10 -20.43 -5.55
CA ILE A 145 -20.51 -19.76 -4.39
C ILE A 145 -21.61 -19.11 -3.54
N THR A 146 -21.93 -19.72 -2.41
CA THR A 146 -22.85 -19.17 -1.42
C THR A 146 -22.11 -18.51 -0.25
N ARG A 147 -22.83 -17.73 0.56
CA ARG A 147 -22.29 -17.13 1.79
C ARG A 147 -21.75 -18.18 2.76
N GLU A 148 -22.47 -19.28 2.90
CA GLU A 148 -22.17 -20.38 3.83
C GLU A 148 -20.89 -21.12 3.40
N ALA A 149 -20.73 -21.33 2.08
CA ALA A 149 -19.49 -21.87 1.51
C ALA A 149 -18.29 -20.95 1.79
N VAL A 150 -18.47 -19.63 1.67
CA VAL A 150 -17.44 -18.64 2.03
C VAL A 150 -17.13 -18.64 3.53
N GLU A 151 -18.15 -18.65 4.41
CA GLU A 151 -17.96 -18.67 5.86
C GLU A 151 -17.23 -19.95 6.31
N ALA A 152 -17.52 -21.11 5.72
CA ALA A 152 -16.78 -22.35 5.94
C ALA A 152 -15.34 -22.29 5.39
N ALA A 153 -15.15 -21.80 4.16
CA ALA A 153 -13.84 -21.70 3.53
C ALA A 153 -12.90 -20.70 4.24
N LEU A 154 -13.43 -19.71 4.95
CA LEU A 154 -12.66 -18.75 5.74
C LEU A 154 -12.00 -19.36 6.99
N GLU A 155 -12.49 -20.49 7.52
CA GLU A 155 -11.96 -21.08 8.76
C GLU A 155 -10.49 -21.52 8.62
N GLN A 156 -10.12 -22.10 7.47
CA GLN A 156 -8.75 -22.57 7.22
C GLN A 156 -7.70 -21.44 7.17
N PHE A 157 -8.13 -20.19 7.04
CA PHE A 157 -7.27 -19.01 7.00
C PHE A 157 -7.15 -18.31 8.36
N ARG A 158 -7.65 -18.92 9.44
CA ARG A 158 -7.55 -18.42 10.83
C ARG A 158 -6.32 -18.97 11.55
N GLY A 159 -5.88 -18.29 12.60
CA GLY A 159 -4.75 -18.72 13.42
C GLY A 159 -3.41 -18.54 12.71
N LYS A 160 -2.50 -19.50 12.89
CA LYS A 160 -1.14 -19.44 12.34
C LYS A 160 -1.06 -20.27 11.07
N ILE A 161 -0.86 -19.60 9.95
CA ILE A 161 -0.84 -20.21 8.62
C ILE A 161 0.46 -19.87 7.87
N MET A 162 0.81 -20.69 6.88
CA MET A 162 1.82 -20.35 5.90
C MET A 162 1.14 -19.66 4.72
N GLN A 163 1.63 -18.49 4.32
CA GLN A 163 1.09 -17.74 3.18
C GLN A 163 2.17 -17.45 2.15
N ARG A 164 1.86 -17.70 0.87
CA ARG A 164 2.69 -17.33 -0.27
C ARG A 164 2.47 -15.86 -0.64
N PRO A 165 3.51 -15.00 -0.68
CA PRO A 165 3.38 -13.64 -1.19
C PRO A 165 2.89 -13.63 -2.66
N PRO A 166 2.14 -12.60 -3.11
CA PRO A 166 1.69 -12.49 -4.49
C PRO A 166 2.88 -12.51 -5.46
N ILE A 167 2.70 -13.17 -6.61
CA ILE A 167 3.73 -13.30 -7.65
C ILE A 167 4.20 -11.89 -8.10
N PHE A 168 3.25 -10.97 -8.27
CA PHE A 168 3.46 -9.59 -8.71
C PHE A 168 3.67 -8.61 -7.53
N SER A 169 4.27 -9.09 -6.43
CA SER A 169 4.56 -8.28 -5.25
C SER A 169 5.80 -7.37 -5.42
N ALA A 170 5.90 -6.35 -4.56
CA ALA A 170 7.02 -5.39 -4.56
C ALA A 170 8.36 -5.96 -4.06
N LEU A 171 8.48 -7.29 -3.90
CA LEU A 171 9.74 -7.95 -3.60
C LEU A 171 10.74 -7.72 -4.74
N LYS A 172 11.94 -7.27 -4.36
CA LYS A 172 13.04 -7.06 -5.29
C LYS A 172 13.98 -8.26 -5.30
N VAL A 173 14.25 -8.78 -6.48
CA VAL A 173 15.24 -9.83 -6.75
C VAL A 173 16.31 -9.21 -7.64
N GLN A 174 17.57 -9.27 -7.21
CA GLN A 174 18.74 -8.69 -7.92
C GLN A 174 18.58 -7.19 -8.32
N GLY A 175 17.69 -6.44 -7.65
CA GLY A 175 17.45 -5.00 -7.87
C GLY A 175 16.20 -4.68 -8.71
N LYS A 176 15.84 -5.58 -9.64
CA LYS A 176 14.54 -5.62 -10.34
C LYS A 176 13.41 -6.07 -9.39
N LYS A 177 12.15 -5.83 -9.75
CA LYS A 177 10.95 -6.33 -9.05
C LYS A 177 10.45 -7.63 -9.70
N LEU A 178 9.75 -8.48 -8.96
CA LEU A 178 9.26 -9.77 -9.50
C LEU A 178 8.41 -9.65 -10.77
N TYR A 179 7.49 -8.68 -10.86
CA TYR A 179 6.65 -8.51 -12.08
C TYR A 179 7.47 -8.19 -13.35
N GLU A 180 8.69 -7.65 -13.19
CA GLU A 180 9.55 -7.27 -14.32
C GLU A 180 10.16 -8.52 -14.97
N TYR A 181 10.25 -9.64 -14.25
CA TYR A 181 10.62 -10.95 -14.82
C TYR A 181 9.44 -11.62 -15.53
N ALA A 182 8.26 -11.60 -14.91
CA ALA A 182 7.04 -12.19 -15.49
C ALA A 182 6.69 -11.56 -16.86
N ARG A 183 6.75 -10.23 -16.98
CA ARG A 183 6.57 -9.52 -18.26
C ARG A 183 7.72 -9.70 -19.26
N GLU A 184 8.89 -10.15 -18.83
CA GLU A 184 9.98 -10.54 -19.72
C GLU A 184 9.86 -12.02 -20.18
N GLY A 185 8.75 -12.70 -19.87
CA GLY A 185 8.54 -14.12 -20.17
C GLY A 185 9.47 -15.06 -19.39
N LYS A 186 10.07 -14.58 -18.29
CA LYS A 186 11.11 -15.28 -17.54
C LYS A 186 10.57 -15.76 -16.20
N GLU A 187 10.81 -17.03 -15.90
CA GLU A 187 10.63 -17.56 -14.55
C GLU A 187 11.45 -16.70 -13.56
N PRO A 188 10.85 -16.27 -12.44
CA PRO A 188 11.58 -15.50 -11.44
C PRO A 188 12.69 -16.38 -10.85
N PRO A 189 13.96 -15.92 -10.82
CA PRO A 189 15.12 -16.76 -10.48
C PRO A 189 15.23 -17.14 -8.99
N ILE A 190 14.13 -16.99 -8.24
CA ILE A 190 13.96 -17.38 -6.84
C ILE A 190 12.52 -17.88 -6.67
N GLU A 191 12.39 -19.14 -6.23
CA GLU A 191 11.13 -19.73 -5.76
C GLU A 191 10.47 -18.87 -4.68
N ILE A 192 9.18 -18.54 -4.85
CA ILE A 192 8.45 -17.68 -3.92
C ILE A 192 8.06 -18.48 -2.68
N LYS A 193 9.00 -18.55 -1.73
CA LYS A 193 8.81 -19.24 -0.46
C LYS A 193 7.71 -18.60 0.39
N GLU A 194 6.88 -19.46 0.95
CA GLU A 194 5.84 -19.14 1.93
C GLU A 194 6.42 -18.54 3.21
N ARG A 195 5.58 -17.85 3.96
CA ARG A 195 5.96 -17.15 5.20
C ARG A 195 4.93 -17.43 6.29
N PRO A 196 5.36 -17.66 7.55
CA PRO A 196 4.45 -17.77 8.66
C PRO A 196 3.79 -16.42 8.92
N VAL A 197 2.46 -16.41 8.94
CA VAL A 197 1.62 -15.26 9.27
C VAL A 197 0.54 -15.70 10.27
N GLU A 198 -0.08 -14.74 10.95
CA GLU A 198 -1.07 -15.01 11.97
C GLU A 198 -2.30 -14.12 11.78
N VAL A 199 -3.48 -14.73 11.86
CA VAL A 199 -4.80 -14.14 11.62
C VAL A 199 -5.63 -14.36 12.87
N SER A 200 -5.77 -13.32 13.70
CA SER A 200 -6.41 -13.41 15.02
C SER A 200 -7.89 -13.04 15.04
N ASP A 201 -8.38 -12.45 13.95
CA ASP A 201 -9.80 -12.22 13.66
C ASP A 201 -9.95 -12.30 12.13
N LEU A 202 -11.00 -12.98 11.64
CA LEU A 202 -11.34 -13.09 10.22
C LEU A 202 -12.80 -13.49 10.09
N ARG A 203 -13.65 -12.60 9.59
CA ARG A 203 -15.09 -12.87 9.43
C ARG A 203 -15.73 -12.05 8.30
N VAL A 204 -16.84 -12.56 7.78
CA VAL A 204 -17.73 -11.80 6.91
C VAL A 204 -18.28 -10.60 7.68
N LEU A 205 -18.27 -9.43 7.03
CA LEU A 205 -19.03 -8.25 7.43
C LEU A 205 -20.31 -8.13 6.62
N GLU A 206 -20.23 -8.41 5.32
CA GLU A 206 -21.31 -8.19 4.37
C GLU A 206 -21.21 -9.20 3.23
N TRP A 207 -22.35 -9.73 2.79
CA TRP A 207 -22.46 -10.60 1.63
C TRP A 207 -23.25 -9.88 0.55
N TYR A 208 -22.68 -9.80 -0.65
CA TYR A 208 -23.33 -9.23 -1.81
C TYR A 208 -23.65 -10.36 -2.79
N ALA A 209 -24.94 -10.59 -3.03
CA ALA A 209 -25.38 -11.62 -3.96
C ALA A 209 -25.10 -11.21 -5.43
N PRO A 210 -25.11 -12.16 -6.38
CA PRO A 210 -24.99 -11.84 -7.81
C PRO A 210 -25.95 -10.73 -8.23
N GLY A 211 -25.41 -9.69 -8.87
CA GLY A 211 -26.19 -8.53 -9.32
C GLY A 211 -26.55 -7.47 -8.25
N THR A 212 -26.15 -7.62 -6.98
CA THR A 212 -26.54 -6.66 -5.90
C THR A 212 -25.44 -5.65 -5.53
N HIS A 213 -24.48 -5.38 -6.42
CA HIS A 213 -23.33 -4.52 -6.12
C HIS A 213 -22.68 -3.90 -7.37
N ASP A 214 -21.88 -2.84 -7.21
CA ASP A 214 -21.17 -2.19 -8.34
C ASP A 214 -19.77 -2.77 -8.63
N TYR A 215 -19.32 -3.80 -7.90
CA TYR A 215 -17.99 -4.40 -8.14
C TYR A 215 -17.95 -5.15 -9.48
N GLN A 216 -16.91 -4.86 -10.27
CA GLN A 216 -16.67 -5.44 -11.59
C GLN A 216 -15.25 -5.99 -11.68
N TRP A 217 -15.05 -7.00 -12.52
CA TRP A 217 -13.72 -7.46 -12.93
C TRP A 217 -13.02 -6.40 -13.79
N PRO A 218 -11.68 -6.41 -13.92
CA PRO A 218 -10.97 -5.56 -14.86
C PRO A 218 -11.39 -5.82 -16.32
N ALA A 219 -11.37 -4.77 -17.13
CA ALA A 219 -11.66 -4.84 -18.56
C ALA A 219 -10.45 -5.28 -19.41
N GLU A 220 -9.23 -5.18 -18.88
CA GLU A 220 -8.03 -5.70 -19.56
C GLU A 220 -7.87 -7.20 -19.31
N GLU A 221 -7.92 -7.99 -20.37
CA GLU A 221 -7.45 -9.38 -20.40
C GLU A 221 -5.93 -9.42 -20.62
N ALA A 222 -5.25 -10.39 -20.02
CA ALA A 222 -3.85 -10.67 -20.32
C ALA A 222 -3.71 -11.34 -21.71
N PRO A 223 -2.63 -11.08 -22.48
CA PRO A 223 -2.31 -11.85 -23.68
C PRO A 223 -2.24 -13.35 -23.40
N GLU A 224 -2.57 -14.19 -24.37
CA GLU A 224 -2.59 -15.66 -24.20
C GLU A 224 -1.22 -16.24 -23.78
N GLU A 225 -0.11 -15.60 -24.14
CA GLU A 225 1.23 -15.94 -23.63
C GLU A 225 1.39 -15.65 -22.13
N GLU A 226 0.92 -14.48 -21.66
CA GLU A 226 0.92 -14.12 -20.24
C GLU A 226 -0.04 -15.05 -19.45
N LYS A 227 -1.18 -15.44 -20.03
CA LYS A 227 -2.13 -16.40 -19.45
C LYS A 227 -1.53 -17.80 -19.30
N ALA A 228 -0.94 -18.35 -20.37
CA ALA A 228 -0.34 -19.68 -20.34
C ALA A 228 0.90 -19.78 -19.44
N VAL A 229 1.58 -18.65 -19.14
CA VAL A 229 2.61 -18.56 -18.10
C VAL A 229 1.99 -18.44 -16.71
N ALA A 230 0.94 -17.63 -16.54
CA ALA A 230 0.22 -17.50 -15.28
C ALA A 230 -0.37 -18.84 -14.84
N GLU A 231 -1.16 -19.51 -15.68
CA GLU A 231 -1.77 -20.82 -15.42
C GLU A 231 -0.75 -21.83 -14.86
N LYS A 232 0.41 -21.98 -15.52
CA LYS A 232 1.50 -22.86 -15.05
C LYS A 232 2.06 -22.45 -13.68
N LEU A 233 2.24 -21.15 -13.41
CA LEU A 233 2.71 -20.63 -12.12
C LEU A 233 1.64 -20.65 -11.01
N LEU A 234 0.37 -20.76 -11.40
CA LEU A 234 -0.79 -20.78 -10.52
C LEU A 234 -1.23 -22.19 -10.15
N ASP A 235 -1.00 -23.18 -11.03
CA ASP A 235 -1.41 -24.57 -10.85
C ASP A 235 -0.24 -25.49 -10.47
N ALA A 236 1.01 -25.05 -10.64
CA ALA A 236 2.16 -25.59 -9.91
C ALA A 236 2.17 -25.19 -8.41
N GLN A 237 1.00 -24.91 -7.83
CA GLN A 237 0.81 -24.60 -6.41
C GLN A 237 0.10 -25.80 -5.76
N PRO A 238 0.76 -26.56 -4.87
CA PRO A 238 0.08 -27.61 -4.12
C PRO A 238 -1.05 -27.00 -3.28
N THR A 239 -2.16 -27.71 -3.16
CA THR A 239 -3.26 -27.30 -2.28
C THR A 239 -2.79 -27.26 -0.83
N THR A 240 -3.25 -26.27 -0.06
CA THR A 240 -2.90 -26.10 1.36
C THR A 240 -3.67 -27.09 2.25
N ALA A 241 -3.51 -28.39 1.98
CA ALA A 241 -3.93 -29.45 2.87
C ALA A 241 -3.00 -29.45 4.10
N SER A 242 -3.50 -29.02 5.26
CA SER A 242 -2.72 -28.93 6.50
C SER A 242 -2.24 -30.31 6.92
N SER A 243 -0.92 -30.51 6.93
CA SER A 243 -0.28 -31.70 7.49
C SER A 243 -0.24 -31.61 9.01
N THR A 244 -1.28 -32.11 9.67
CA THR A 244 -1.27 -32.38 11.12
C THR A 244 -0.24 -33.46 11.44
N ALA A 245 1.00 -33.04 11.66
CA ALA A 245 2.09 -33.91 12.08
C ALA A 245 1.86 -34.36 13.54
N GLU A 246 1.30 -35.56 13.70
CA GLU A 246 1.41 -36.30 14.95
C GLU A 246 2.89 -36.45 15.31
N ASN A 247 3.27 -36.14 16.55
CA ASN A 247 4.66 -36.22 16.98
C ASN A 247 4.77 -37.02 18.28
N GLY A 248 4.65 -38.34 18.14
CA GLY A 248 4.97 -39.29 19.20
C GLY A 248 6.48 -39.26 19.49
N ALA A 249 6.85 -39.26 20.77
CA ALA A 249 8.24 -39.10 21.15
C ALA A 249 9.09 -40.35 20.92
N GLN A 250 10.31 -40.16 20.44
CA GLN A 250 11.53 -40.56 21.16
C GLN A 250 12.75 -39.86 20.53
N GLY A 251 13.77 -39.58 21.34
CA GLY A 251 14.96 -38.84 20.90
C GLY A 251 16.25 -39.58 21.21
N LYS A 252 17.36 -38.98 20.78
CA LYS A 252 18.68 -39.15 21.41
C LYS A 252 19.45 -37.83 21.30
N ALA A 253 20.23 -37.53 22.32
CA ALA A 253 21.21 -36.46 22.29
C ALA A 253 22.57 -37.04 21.91
N GLU A 254 23.39 -36.23 21.25
CA GLU A 254 24.85 -36.42 21.20
C GLU A 254 25.48 -35.02 21.23
N GLU A 255 26.46 -34.85 22.11
CA GLU A 255 27.17 -33.58 22.32
C GLU A 255 28.38 -33.48 21.41
N GLN A 256 28.79 -32.26 21.06
CA GLN A 256 30.22 -31.96 20.99
C GLN A 256 30.50 -30.47 21.25
N GLU A 257 31.64 -30.22 21.91
CA GLU A 257 31.91 -28.95 22.58
C GLU A 257 32.66 -27.91 21.73
N GLY A 258 32.41 -26.66 22.12
CA GLY A 258 33.32 -25.50 22.14
C GLY A 258 34.63 -25.48 21.34
N ALA A 259 34.75 -24.47 20.48
CA ALA A 259 35.99 -23.74 20.23
C ALA A 259 35.70 -22.24 20.07
N SER A 260 36.67 -21.35 20.38
CA SER A 260 36.43 -19.90 20.45
C SER A 260 37.49 -19.05 19.73
N SER A 261 37.08 -17.85 19.27
CA SER A 261 37.92 -16.78 18.69
C SER A 261 38.54 -17.11 17.30
N MET A 262 38.96 -16.18 16.41
CA MET A 262 39.45 -14.79 16.55
C MET A 262 39.07 -13.87 15.35
N LYS A 263 39.45 -12.59 15.43
CA LYS A 263 39.30 -11.54 14.39
C LYS A 263 40.36 -11.63 13.27
N ARG A 264 39.92 -11.52 12.00
CA ARG A 264 40.63 -10.89 10.84
C ARG A 264 39.52 -10.27 9.98
N LYS A 265 39.49 -9.01 9.52
CA LYS A 265 40.48 -7.95 9.21
C LYS A 265 41.34 -8.23 7.97
N SER A 266 40.87 -7.74 6.82
CA SER A 266 41.57 -7.75 5.52
C SER A 266 42.05 -6.34 5.13
N PRO A 267 43.07 -6.18 4.26
CA PRO A 267 43.73 -4.90 3.97
C PRO A 267 43.23 -4.23 2.67
N PRO A 268 43.60 -2.96 2.43
CA PRO A 268 43.39 -2.26 1.16
C PRO A 268 44.59 -2.42 0.19
N PRO A 269 44.40 -2.23 -1.13
CA PRO A 269 45.49 -2.04 -2.09
C PRO A 269 45.82 -0.56 -2.29
N ALA A 270 47.11 -0.23 -2.26
CA ALA A 270 47.71 0.70 -3.23
C ALA A 270 48.10 -0.15 -4.48
N GLY A 271 48.32 0.39 -5.68
CA GLY A 271 48.50 1.80 -6.07
C GLY A 271 49.91 1.98 -6.64
N ASP A 272 50.02 2.27 -7.93
CA ASP A 272 51.28 2.46 -8.65
C ASP A 272 51.10 3.48 -9.78
N GLU A 273 52.21 4.07 -10.22
CA GLU A 273 52.32 5.12 -11.24
C GLU A 273 52.86 4.50 -12.56
N GLY A 274 52.78 5.08 -13.76
CA GLY A 274 52.20 6.33 -14.23
C GLY A 274 52.73 6.59 -15.67
N SER A 275 52.02 7.35 -16.52
CA SER A 275 52.61 7.87 -17.78
C SER A 275 51.79 9.01 -18.42
N GLU A 276 52.47 10.11 -18.70
CA GLU A 276 52.12 11.21 -19.61
C GLU A 276 53.47 11.73 -20.21
N PRO A 277 53.53 12.66 -21.20
CA PRO A 277 52.46 13.55 -21.71
C PRO A 277 52.28 13.57 -23.24
N GLY A 278 51.18 14.18 -23.72
CA GLY A 278 50.93 14.38 -25.16
C GLY A 278 49.97 15.54 -25.49
N LYS A 279 50.52 16.74 -25.77
CA LYS A 279 49.74 17.96 -26.09
C LYS A 279 48.76 17.81 -27.27
N LYS A 280 47.56 18.38 -27.13
CA LYS A 280 46.94 19.28 -28.14
C LYS A 280 45.85 20.18 -27.50
N GLN A 281 45.33 21.15 -28.26
CA GLN A 281 44.93 22.46 -27.72
C GLN A 281 43.72 23.09 -28.43
N LYS A 282 42.78 23.67 -27.66
CA LYS A 282 41.59 24.45 -28.11
C LYS A 282 40.56 23.62 -28.95
N VAL A 283 39.30 24.06 -29.13
CA VAL A 283 38.66 25.38 -28.96
C VAL A 283 37.37 25.30 -28.11
N SER A 284 36.87 26.46 -27.67
CA SER A 284 35.68 26.68 -26.85
C SER A 284 34.47 27.18 -27.66
N ALA A 285 33.25 26.87 -27.20
CA ALA A 285 32.05 27.70 -27.43
C ALA A 285 31.04 27.50 -26.29
N GLU A 286 30.54 28.61 -25.73
CA GLU A 286 29.35 28.70 -24.88
C GLU A 286 28.37 29.68 -25.56
N GLY A 287 27.10 29.65 -25.16
CA GLY A 287 26.21 30.82 -25.29
C GLY A 287 25.01 30.61 -26.20
N ASP A 288 23.86 30.34 -25.58
CA ASP A 288 22.53 30.49 -26.19
C ASP A 288 21.86 31.72 -25.54
N ALA A 289 21.37 32.67 -26.35
CA ALA A 289 20.77 33.92 -25.88
C ALA A 289 19.78 34.51 -26.90
N VAL A 290 18.65 35.04 -26.40
CA VAL A 290 17.45 35.44 -27.17
C VAL A 290 17.43 36.97 -27.43
N PRO A 291 17.14 37.42 -28.66
CA PRO A 291 15.86 38.13 -28.94
C PRO A 291 15.19 37.73 -30.28
N THR A 292 13.86 37.67 -30.51
CA THR A 292 12.65 38.51 -30.28
C THR A 292 12.31 39.49 -31.44
N GLN A 293 11.04 39.48 -31.92
CA GLN A 293 10.38 40.44 -32.88
C GLN A 293 10.73 40.26 -34.39
N THR A 294 9.95 40.57 -35.44
CA THR A 294 8.54 41.03 -35.75
C THR A 294 8.42 41.15 -37.32
N GLU A 295 7.32 40.98 -38.10
CA GLU A 295 5.93 40.45 -37.97
C GLU A 295 5.70 39.38 -39.09
N GLU A 296 4.68 39.26 -39.98
CA GLU A 296 3.37 39.90 -40.32
C GLU A 296 2.55 38.95 -41.27
N SER A 297 1.24 39.17 -41.45
CA SER A 297 0.33 38.72 -42.53
C SER A 297 -0.09 37.22 -42.56
N SER A 298 -1.35 36.83 -42.83
CA SER A 298 -2.63 37.56 -42.99
C SER A 298 -3.87 36.63 -42.91
N SER A 299 -5.06 37.15 -42.54
CA SER A 299 -6.45 36.60 -42.68
C SER A 299 -6.77 35.15 -42.19
N SER A 300 -7.67 34.83 -41.24
CA SER A 300 -9.01 35.35 -40.79
C SER A 300 -10.23 34.93 -41.65
N PRO A 301 -11.48 34.88 -41.12
CA PRO A 301 -11.96 33.99 -40.05
C PRO A 301 -13.43 33.46 -40.24
N SER A 302 -13.98 32.66 -39.31
CA SER A 302 -15.44 32.66 -39.02
C SER A 302 -15.82 32.15 -37.61
N LYS A 303 -16.91 32.69 -37.04
CA LYS A 303 -17.73 32.11 -35.94
C LYS A 303 -18.99 31.46 -36.57
N THR A 304 -20.10 31.03 -35.94
CA THR A 304 -20.86 31.29 -34.69
C THR A 304 -21.73 30.03 -34.41
N ALA A 305 -21.95 29.52 -33.19
CA ALA A 305 -22.78 30.00 -32.06
C ALA A 305 -24.32 29.75 -32.16
N ALA A 306 -24.79 28.74 -31.39
CA ALA A 306 -26.09 28.51 -30.69
C ALA A 306 -27.47 28.94 -31.25
N ALA A 307 -28.47 28.04 -31.15
CA ALA A 307 -29.78 28.25 -30.46
C ALA A 307 -30.70 26.98 -30.43
N ASP A 308 -31.71 27.03 -29.55
CA ASP A 308 -32.79 26.09 -29.16
C ASP A 308 -33.56 25.22 -30.19
N ALA A 309 -34.15 24.11 -29.69
CA ALA A 309 -35.63 23.87 -29.69
C ALA A 309 -36.02 22.56 -28.94
N ALA A 310 -37.28 22.45 -28.46
CA ALA A 310 -37.87 21.29 -27.77
C ALA A 310 -39.13 20.77 -28.52
N PRO A 311 -39.66 19.55 -28.24
CA PRO A 311 -40.61 18.86 -29.14
C PRO A 311 -42.11 19.11 -28.85
N GLU A 312 -42.94 18.88 -29.87
CA GLU A 312 -44.41 18.86 -29.82
C GLU A 312 -44.99 17.47 -29.47
N SER A 313 -46.34 17.35 -29.38
CA SER A 313 -47.00 16.32 -28.57
C SER A 313 -48.37 15.83 -29.10
N ILE A 314 -48.73 14.59 -28.70
CA ILE A 314 -50.13 14.08 -28.49
C ILE A 314 -50.95 13.86 -29.82
N PRO A 315 -51.90 12.90 -29.93
CA PRO A 315 -52.77 12.32 -28.89
C PRO A 315 -52.85 10.77 -28.81
N ALA A 316 -53.78 10.28 -27.99
CA ALA A 316 -54.13 8.86 -27.79
C ALA A 316 -55.65 8.66 -27.63
N GLU A 317 -56.16 7.48 -28.02
CA GLU A 317 -57.50 6.91 -27.75
C GLU A 317 -57.28 5.39 -27.58
N GLU A 318 -57.62 4.75 -26.45
CA GLU A 318 -58.94 4.37 -25.91
C GLU A 318 -59.43 2.95 -26.35
N LYS A 319 -59.34 2.02 -25.38
CA LYS A 319 -60.22 0.87 -25.10
C LYS A 319 -60.54 -0.17 -26.20
N LYS A 320 -60.23 -1.43 -25.87
CA LYS A 320 -61.28 -2.41 -25.54
C LYS A 320 -60.79 -3.59 -24.69
N GLU A 321 -61.67 -4.09 -23.85
CA GLU A 321 -61.57 -5.38 -23.14
C GLU A 321 -62.34 -6.44 -23.94
N GLU A 322 -61.87 -7.69 -23.95
CA GLU A 322 -62.69 -8.87 -24.26
C GLU A 322 -62.05 -10.12 -23.64
N GLU A 323 -62.77 -10.80 -22.74
CA GLU A 323 -62.32 -12.03 -22.09
C GLU A 323 -62.56 -13.26 -22.98
N LYS A 324 -61.65 -14.25 -22.95
CA LYS A 324 -62.06 -15.65 -23.11
C LYS A 324 -61.09 -16.73 -22.61
N GLU A 325 -61.65 -17.55 -21.72
CA GLU A 325 -61.36 -18.94 -21.35
C GLU A 325 -60.08 -19.62 -21.88
N VAL A 326 -59.16 -19.81 -20.93
CA VAL A 326 -58.45 -21.08 -20.62
C VAL A 326 -58.48 -22.18 -21.67
N LYS A 327 -57.29 -22.59 -22.12
CA LYS A 327 -57.02 -24.01 -22.40
C LYS A 327 -55.63 -24.38 -21.86
N ALA A 328 -55.56 -25.43 -21.05
CA ALA A 328 -54.31 -25.88 -20.48
C ALA A 328 -53.52 -26.75 -21.48
N GLU A 329 -52.24 -26.45 -21.65
CA GLU A 329 -51.23 -27.38 -22.16
C GLU A 329 -50.06 -27.37 -21.19
N GLU A 330 -49.71 -28.54 -20.65
CA GLU A 330 -48.55 -28.69 -19.77
C GLU A 330 -47.27 -28.52 -20.58
N LYS A 331 -46.44 -27.53 -20.21
CA LYS A 331 -45.06 -27.40 -20.69
C LYS A 331 -44.16 -27.19 -19.49
N GLU A 332 -43.05 -27.94 -19.49
CA GLU A 332 -42.08 -27.98 -18.41
C GLU A 332 -41.53 -26.56 -18.15
N GLU A 333 -41.75 -26.05 -16.92
CA GLU A 333 -41.08 -24.84 -16.46
C GLU A 333 -39.58 -25.15 -16.27
N LYS A 334 -38.82 -24.96 -17.35
CA LYS A 334 -37.40 -24.65 -17.22
C LYS A 334 -37.30 -23.35 -16.44
N GLU A 335 -36.71 -23.40 -15.25
CA GLU A 335 -36.40 -22.20 -14.48
C GLU A 335 -35.62 -21.21 -15.38
N GLU A 336 -36.25 -20.09 -15.73
CA GLU A 336 -35.56 -18.96 -16.34
C GLU A 336 -34.64 -18.34 -15.28
N LYS A 337 -33.43 -18.89 -15.18
CA LYS A 337 -32.37 -18.34 -14.34
C LYS A 337 -32.24 -16.85 -14.63
N PRO A 338 -32.41 -15.95 -13.64
CA PRO A 338 -32.10 -14.54 -13.84
C PRO A 338 -30.59 -14.43 -14.07
N ALA A 339 -30.21 -14.24 -15.33
CA ALA A 339 -28.82 -14.22 -15.79
C ALA A 339 -28.12 -12.91 -15.38
N THR A 340 -27.96 -12.72 -14.07
CA THR A 340 -27.08 -11.72 -13.47
C THR A 340 -25.65 -12.04 -13.90
N SER A 341 -25.16 -11.36 -14.94
CA SER A 341 -23.83 -11.56 -15.53
C SER A 341 -22.69 -11.01 -14.66
N GLN A 342 -22.88 -11.05 -13.34
CA GLN A 342 -22.03 -10.44 -12.33
C GLN A 342 -21.94 -11.43 -11.15
N PRO A 343 -20.73 -11.84 -10.75
CA PRO A 343 -20.54 -12.81 -9.68
C PRO A 343 -20.97 -12.25 -8.33
N ALA A 344 -21.05 -13.12 -7.32
CA ALA A 344 -21.13 -12.67 -5.94
C ALA A 344 -19.83 -11.98 -5.47
N ALA A 345 -19.95 -11.19 -4.41
CA ALA A 345 -18.83 -10.60 -3.70
C ALA A 345 -19.03 -10.67 -2.19
N VAL A 346 -17.92 -10.67 -1.44
CA VAL A 346 -17.95 -10.70 0.03
C VAL A 346 -17.07 -9.60 0.61
N LYS A 347 -17.61 -8.84 1.56
CA LYS A 347 -16.82 -7.94 2.42
C LYS A 347 -16.42 -8.71 3.67
N ILE A 348 -15.13 -8.79 3.93
CA ILE A 348 -14.57 -9.46 5.12
C ILE A 348 -13.71 -8.49 5.93
N THR A 349 -13.74 -8.62 7.26
CA THR A 349 -12.79 -7.97 8.17
C THR A 349 -11.77 -8.97 8.67
N MET A 350 -10.54 -8.53 8.90
CA MET A 350 -9.46 -9.35 9.45
C MET A 350 -8.50 -8.55 10.31
N THR A 351 -7.97 -9.16 11.37
CA THR A 351 -6.80 -8.67 12.11
C THR A 351 -5.64 -9.63 11.91
N VAL A 352 -4.52 -9.11 11.40
CA VAL A 352 -3.38 -9.91 10.92
C VAL A 352 -2.04 -9.40 11.42
N SER A 353 -1.04 -10.28 11.46
CA SER A 353 0.35 -9.96 11.81
C SER A 353 1.12 -9.26 10.69
N SER A 354 2.40 -8.94 10.93
CA SER A 354 3.28 -8.35 9.93
C SER A 354 3.64 -9.32 8.81
N GLY A 355 3.50 -8.90 7.56
CA GLY A 355 3.87 -9.70 6.38
C GLY A 355 2.71 -10.41 5.69
N PHE A 356 1.51 -10.34 6.25
CA PHE A 356 0.28 -10.82 5.60
C PHE A 356 -0.08 -10.01 4.35
N TYR A 357 -0.48 -10.71 3.28
CA TYR A 357 -0.93 -10.14 2.01
C TYR A 357 -2.42 -10.43 1.81
N VAL A 358 -3.26 -9.39 1.97
CA VAL A 358 -4.71 -9.50 1.75
C VAL A 358 -5.07 -9.90 0.32
N ARG A 359 -4.20 -9.55 -0.65
CA ARG A 359 -4.29 -9.98 -2.04
C ARG A 359 -4.07 -11.48 -2.24
N SER A 360 -3.16 -12.11 -1.48
CA SER A 360 -3.07 -13.58 -1.49
C SER A 360 -4.35 -14.19 -0.95
N LEU A 361 -4.86 -13.73 0.20
CA LEU A 361 -6.11 -14.25 0.78
C LEU A 361 -7.30 -14.20 -0.21
N ALA A 362 -7.42 -13.14 -1.02
CA ALA A 362 -8.50 -13.04 -2.02
C ALA A 362 -8.40 -14.14 -3.10
N HIS A 363 -7.19 -14.42 -3.58
CA HIS A 363 -6.87 -15.51 -4.51
C HIS A 363 -7.05 -16.89 -3.85
N ASP A 364 -6.49 -17.06 -2.65
CA ASP A 364 -6.48 -18.32 -1.90
C ASP A 364 -7.91 -18.75 -1.53
N LEU A 365 -8.77 -17.79 -1.13
CA LEU A 365 -10.19 -18.01 -0.85
C LEU A 365 -10.97 -18.39 -2.12
N GLY A 366 -10.69 -17.76 -3.27
CA GLY A 366 -11.27 -18.14 -4.55
C GLY A 366 -10.96 -19.59 -4.92
N LYS A 367 -9.68 -20.00 -4.80
CA LYS A 367 -9.25 -21.39 -5.00
C LYS A 367 -9.88 -22.37 -4.02
N ALA A 368 -9.99 -22.02 -2.75
CA ALA A 368 -10.66 -22.84 -1.73
C ALA A 368 -12.14 -23.11 -2.03
N LEU A 369 -12.78 -22.23 -2.81
CA LEU A 369 -14.17 -22.35 -3.27
C LEU A 369 -14.29 -23.04 -4.65
N GLY A 370 -13.21 -23.61 -5.19
CA GLY A 370 -13.20 -24.22 -6.52
C GLY A 370 -13.40 -23.21 -7.66
N SER A 371 -12.98 -21.96 -7.45
CA SER A 371 -13.19 -20.84 -8.37
C SER A 371 -11.94 -19.93 -8.41
N CYS A 372 -12.13 -18.69 -8.86
CA CYS A 372 -11.15 -17.61 -8.83
C CYS A 372 -11.64 -16.50 -7.89
N GLY A 373 -10.72 -15.67 -7.40
CA GLY A 373 -11.04 -14.52 -6.55
C GLY A 373 -10.01 -13.41 -6.66
N LEU A 374 -10.46 -12.16 -6.65
CA LEU A 374 -9.60 -10.98 -6.70
C LEU A 374 -10.03 -9.90 -5.69
N MET A 375 -9.08 -9.05 -5.30
CA MET A 375 -9.33 -7.95 -4.36
C MET A 375 -9.88 -6.69 -5.07
N SER A 376 -11.16 -6.38 -4.85
CA SER A 376 -11.87 -5.25 -5.48
C SER A 376 -11.80 -3.94 -4.68
N ALA A 377 -11.66 -4.03 -3.35
CA ALA A 377 -11.46 -2.88 -2.47
C ALA A 377 -10.70 -3.30 -1.21
N LEU A 378 -9.90 -2.40 -0.64
CA LEU A 378 -9.16 -2.64 0.61
C LEU A 378 -9.08 -1.36 1.44
N ILE A 379 -9.40 -1.46 2.74
CA ILE A 379 -9.27 -0.37 3.72
C ILE A 379 -8.45 -0.89 4.91
N ARG A 380 -7.33 -0.25 5.25
CA ARG A 380 -6.61 -0.50 6.51
C ARG A 380 -7.24 0.34 7.61
N THR A 381 -8.15 -0.24 8.38
CA THR A 381 -8.88 0.43 9.46
C THR A 381 -8.05 0.64 10.72
N ARG A 382 -7.03 -0.21 10.96
CA ARG A 382 -6.06 -0.04 12.06
C ARG A 382 -4.63 -0.45 11.69
N GLN A 383 -3.63 0.24 12.23
CA GLN A 383 -2.25 -0.23 12.33
C GLN A 383 -1.67 0.15 13.71
N ALA A 384 -1.27 -0.85 14.50
CA ALA A 384 -0.93 -0.64 15.91
C ALA A 384 -2.04 0.13 16.66
N ASP A 385 -1.69 1.17 17.43
CA ASP A 385 -2.61 2.04 18.17
C ASP A 385 -3.28 3.12 17.30
N PHE A 386 -3.04 3.14 15.97
CA PHE A 386 -3.62 4.12 15.05
C PHE A 386 -4.83 3.55 14.31
N GLU A 387 -5.98 4.21 14.48
CA GLU A 387 -7.28 3.83 13.93
C GLU A 387 -7.80 4.87 12.93
N LEU A 388 -8.69 4.44 12.03
CA LEU A 388 -9.34 5.29 11.04
C LEU A 388 -10.49 6.10 11.68
N GLN A 389 -10.13 7.12 12.47
CA GLN A 389 -11.04 8.03 13.14
C GLN A 389 -10.59 9.49 12.90
N GLU A 390 -11.51 10.35 12.48
CA GLU A 390 -11.26 11.74 12.03
C GLU A 390 -10.55 12.61 13.08
N ASP A 391 -10.77 12.35 14.37
CA ASP A 391 -10.14 13.06 15.48
C ASP A 391 -8.69 12.59 15.76
N LYS A 392 -8.27 11.44 15.21
CA LYS A 392 -6.97 10.76 15.44
C LYS A 392 -6.10 10.63 14.19
N ILE A 393 -6.62 11.03 13.03
CA ILE A 393 -5.95 10.91 11.73
C ILE A 393 -5.90 12.26 11.01
N VAL A 394 -4.91 12.45 10.13
CA VAL A 394 -4.88 13.57 9.19
C VAL A 394 -5.45 13.12 7.86
N GLU A 395 -6.46 13.81 7.37
CA GLU A 395 -7.10 13.60 6.07
C GLU A 395 -6.57 14.59 5.03
N TYR A 396 -6.76 14.30 3.75
CA TYR A 396 -6.37 15.20 2.66
C TYR A 396 -7.13 16.54 2.73
N LYS A 397 -8.41 16.51 3.15
CA LYS A 397 -9.21 17.72 3.39
C LYS A 397 -8.60 18.66 4.45
N ASP A 398 -7.90 18.12 5.46
CA ASP A 398 -7.20 18.96 6.44
C ASP A 398 -6.04 19.73 5.76
N LEU A 399 -5.30 19.05 4.88
CA LEU A 399 -4.14 19.60 4.16
C LEU A 399 -4.56 20.66 3.14
N GLU A 400 -5.64 20.39 2.42
CA GLU A 400 -6.26 21.27 1.42
C GLU A 400 -6.88 22.52 2.06
N ALA A 401 -7.42 22.42 3.28
CA ALA A 401 -7.95 23.54 4.05
C ALA A 401 -6.88 24.50 4.63
N GLY A 402 -5.59 24.19 4.49
CA GLY A 402 -4.49 25.07 4.87
C GLY A 402 -3.96 24.88 6.30
N GLU A 403 -2.85 25.58 6.61
CA GLU A 403 -2.08 25.34 7.85
C GLU A 403 -2.86 25.63 9.14
N GLU A 404 -3.78 26.60 9.13
CA GLU A 404 -4.64 26.88 10.29
C GLU A 404 -5.50 25.67 10.72
N VAL A 405 -5.75 24.72 9.80
CA VAL A 405 -6.51 23.49 10.06
C VAL A 405 -5.58 22.31 10.36
N TRP A 406 -4.69 21.95 9.43
CA TRP A 406 -3.83 20.76 9.63
C TRP A 406 -2.71 21.00 10.65
N GLY A 407 -2.21 22.23 10.79
CA GLY A 407 -1.09 22.59 11.65
C GLY A 407 -1.35 22.22 13.12
N PRO A 408 -2.36 22.81 13.77
CA PRO A 408 -2.75 22.45 15.14
C PRO A 408 -3.07 20.96 15.31
N LYS A 409 -3.72 20.33 14.31
CA LYS A 409 -4.07 18.90 14.31
C LYS A 409 -2.82 18.01 14.35
N VAL A 410 -1.83 18.28 13.48
CA VAL A 410 -0.53 17.60 13.41
C VAL A 410 0.33 17.87 14.65
N GLN A 411 0.42 19.12 15.11
CA GLN A 411 1.17 19.49 16.31
C GLN A 411 0.70 18.67 17.52
N ARG A 412 -0.62 18.64 17.77
CA ARG A 412 -1.26 17.85 18.83
C ARG A 412 -0.93 16.36 18.74
N PHE A 413 -0.95 15.76 17.54
CA PHE A 413 -0.62 14.33 17.38
C PHE A 413 0.85 14.03 17.69
N LEU A 414 1.78 14.87 17.22
CA LEU A 414 3.21 14.71 17.48
C LEU A 414 3.55 14.91 18.97
N GLU A 415 2.82 15.81 19.65
CA GLU A 415 2.90 16.00 21.10
C GLU A 415 2.43 14.77 21.88
N GLN A 416 1.21 14.31 21.63
CA GLN A 416 0.63 13.14 22.30
C GLN A 416 1.48 11.88 22.11
N TRP A 417 2.10 11.71 20.93
CA TRP A 417 3.02 10.60 20.67
C TRP A 417 4.30 10.69 21.51
N GLU A 418 4.94 11.86 21.59
CA GLU A 418 6.17 12.05 22.38
C GLU A 418 5.87 11.93 23.89
N GLU A 419 4.72 12.40 24.35
CA GLU A 419 4.24 12.21 25.72
C GLU A 419 4.04 10.73 26.06
N LYS A 420 3.31 9.98 25.23
CA LYS A 420 3.14 8.52 25.37
C LYS A 420 4.49 7.80 25.40
N ARG A 421 5.42 8.17 24.50
CA ARG A 421 6.77 7.58 24.41
C ARG A 421 7.60 7.84 25.67
N VAL A 422 7.60 9.07 26.18
CA VAL A 422 8.32 9.44 27.42
C VAL A 422 7.66 8.83 28.67
N ALA A 423 6.34 8.65 28.68
CA ALA A 423 5.63 7.92 29.73
C ALA A 423 5.99 6.42 29.72
N GLY A 424 6.05 5.80 28.54
CA GLY A 424 6.49 4.41 28.36
C GLY A 424 7.91 4.16 28.88
N LEU A 425 8.86 5.03 28.50
CA LEU A 425 10.24 4.97 29.00
C LEU A 425 10.34 5.05 30.53
N LYS A 426 9.53 5.92 31.18
CA LYS A 426 9.46 6.05 32.64
C LYS A 426 8.83 4.84 33.35
N LYS A 427 7.99 4.06 32.66
CA LYS A 427 7.46 2.78 33.18
C LYS A 427 8.49 1.66 33.03
N GLY A 428 9.13 1.55 31.86
CA GLY A 428 10.19 0.56 31.61
C GLY A 428 11.42 0.74 32.51
N SER A 429 11.78 1.98 32.87
CA SER A 429 12.89 2.25 33.79
C SER A 429 12.55 2.07 35.29
N ARG A 430 11.47 1.35 35.62
CA ARG A 430 10.98 1.17 37.01
C ARG A 430 10.70 -0.28 37.41
N SER A 431 10.89 -1.26 36.52
CA SER A 431 10.91 -2.67 36.90
C SER A 431 12.23 -3.00 37.60
N PRO A 432 12.25 -3.37 38.90
CA PRO A 432 13.43 -3.99 39.49
C PRO A 432 13.64 -5.36 38.85
N SER A 433 14.90 -5.75 38.62
CA SER A 433 15.25 -7.12 38.27
C SER A 433 14.90 -8.04 39.44
N PRO A 434 14.15 -9.14 39.25
CA PRO A 434 14.03 -10.16 40.27
C PRO A 434 15.40 -10.81 40.49
N SER A 435 15.81 -10.86 41.76
CA SER A 435 17.06 -11.43 42.27
C SER A 435 16.83 -12.80 42.87
#